data_AF-A0A8T7EF77-F1
#
_entry.id   AF-A0A8T7EF77-F1
#
_cell.length_a   1.000
_cell.length_b   1.000
_cell.length_c   1.000
_cell.angle_alpha   90.00
_cell.angle_beta   90.00
_cell.angle_gamma   90.00
#
_symmetry.space_group_name_H-M   'P 1'
#
loop_
_entity.id
_entity.type
_entity.pdbx_description
1 polymer ?
#
loop_
_entity_poly.entity_id
_entity_poly.type
_entity_poly.pdbx_seq_one_letter_code
_entity_poly.pdbx_strand_id
1 'polypeptide(L)'
;MYKTTGFISFLFRRVSGMALVFYLFMHIWVIGSATGGAEAFDARMATVQAPLFRLLEVALLTAVVYHGFDGIRLLIVHWFKVTEYRKSLFYAMFVLFILVSIVGGVPLLLFALEGN
;
A
#
# COMPACT_ATOMS: atom_id res chain seq x y z
N MET A 1 18.15 9.43 17.87
CA MET A 1 17.23 10.16 16.97
C MET A 1 16.39 9.23 16.07
N TYR A 2 16.98 8.19 15.45
CA TYR A 2 16.30 7.32 14.48
C TYR A 2 15.30 6.27 15.03
N LYS A 3 15.15 6.17 16.36
CA LYS A 3 14.26 5.16 16.99
C LYS A 3 12.92 5.74 17.48
N THR A 4 12.64 7.02 17.22
CA THR A 4 11.39 7.64 17.64
C THR A 4 10.24 7.14 16.77
N THR A 5 9.04 7.02 17.34
CA THR A 5 7.82 6.67 16.58
C THR A 5 7.57 7.62 15.42
N GLY A 6 7.90 8.91 15.60
CA GLY A 6 7.83 9.92 14.54
C GLY A 6 8.79 9.65 13.38
N PHE A 7 10.05 9.30 13.66
CA PHE A 7 11.02 8.99 12.61
C PHE A 7 10.66 7.70 11.87
N ILE A 8 10.29 6.65 12.61
CA ILE A 8 9.85 5.38 12.03
C ILE A 8 8.64 5.59 11.12
N SER A 9 7.64 6.33 11.61
CA SER A 9 6.45 6.68 10.83
C SER A 9 6.81 7.39 9.52
N PHE A 10 7.66 8.41 9.62
CA PHE A 10 8.13 9.20 8.48
C PHE A 10 8.85 8.33 7.45
N LEU A 11 9.77 7.47 7.89
CA LEU A 11 10.55 6.61 7.00
C LEU A 11 9.64 5.68 6.19
N PHE A 12 8.76 4.95 6.87
CA PHE A 12 7.84 4.03 6.19
C PHE A 12 6.90 4.77 5.24
N ARG A 13 6.42 5.97 5.59
CA ARG A 13 5.53 6.73 4.70
C ARG A 13 6.25 7.19 3.44
N ARG A 14 7.53 7.53 3.55
CA ARG A 14 8.35 7.96 2.41
C ARG A 14 8.64 6.78 1.49
N VAL A 15 9.05 5.64 2.06
CA VAL A 15 9.33 4.42 1.30
C VAL A 15 8.06 3.90 0.63
N SER A 16 6.93 3.84 1.34
CA SER A 16 5.65 3.42 0.75
C SER A 16 5.21 4.37 -0.34
N GLY A 17 5.33 5.69 -0.15
CA GLY A 17 5.02 6.67 -1.18
C GLY A 17 5.86 6.48 -2.46
N MET A 18 7.16 6.22 -2.31
CA MET A 18 8.02 5.91 -3.47
C MET A 18 7.59 4.62 -4.17
N ALA A 19 7.29 3.56 -3.42
CA ALA A 19 6.78 2.31 -4.00
C ALA A 19 5.46 2.52 -4.77
N LEU A 20 4.56 3.34 -4.23
CA LEU A 20 3.28 3.67 -4.87
C LEU A 20 3.45 4.49 -6.15
N VAL A 21 4.47 5.34 -6.25
CA VAL A 21 4.79 6.04 -7.50
C VAL A 21 5.21 5.05 -8.59
N PHE A 22 6.08 4.08 -8.28
CA PHE A 22 6.44 3.03 -9.24
C PHE A 22 5.24 2.18 -9.65
N TYR A 23 4.40 1.81 -8.67
CA TYR A 23 3.15 1.12 -8.94
C TYR A 23 2.24 1.92 -9.87
N LEU A 24 2.12 3.23 -9.68
CA LEU A 24 1.25 4.08 -10.49
C LEU A 24 1.62 4.05 -11.98
N PHE A 25 2.93 4.05 -12.31
CA PHE A 25 3.37 3.91 -13.70
C PHE A 25 2.95 2.56 -14.30
N MET A 26 3.17 1.46 -13.57
CA MET A 26 2.74 0.13 -13.99
C MET A 26 1.22 0.03 -14.13
N HIS A 27 0.48 0.61 -13.18
CA HIS A 27 -0.98 0.63 -13.14
C HIS A 27 -1.57 1.34 -14.36
N ILE A 28 -1.04 2.53 -14.69
CA ILE A 28 -1.45 3.28 -15.88
C ILE A 28 -1.07 2.53 -17.16
N TRP A 29 0.08 1.86 -17.20
CA TRP A 29 0.52 1.08 -18.35
C TRP A 29 -0.42 -0.12 -18.65
N VAL A 30 -0.87 -0.82 -17.60
CA VAL A 30 -1.83 -1.93 -17.72
C VAL A 30 -3.23 -1.41 -18.03
N ILE A 31 -3.82 -0.55 -17.20
CA ILE A 31 -5.22 -0.10 -17.42
C ILE A 31 -5.34 0.75 -18.68
N GLY A 32 -4.35 1.58 -19.00
CA GLY A 32 -4.33 2.39 -20.21
C GLY A 32 -4.35 1.56 -21.51
N SER A 33 -3.93 0.30 -21.45
CA SER A 33 -4.00 -0.63 -22.60
C SER A 33 -5.41 -0.99 -23.04
N ALA A 34 -6.40 -0.84 -22.14
CA ALA A 34 -7.80 -1.08 -22.45
C ALA A 34 -8.31 -0.17 -23.59
N THR A 35 -7.68 0.98 -23.81
CA THR A 35 -7.98 1.87 -24.95
C THR A 35 -7.66 1.25 -26.31
N GLY A 36 -6.79 0.23 -26.35
CA GLY A 36 -6.45 -0.54 -27.56
C GLY A 36 -7.32 -1.78 -27.79
N GLY A 37 -8.36 -1.99 -26.99
CA GLY A 37 -9.25 -3.16 -27.06
C GLY A 37 -8.88 -4.28 -26.09
N ALA A 38 -9.76 -5.29 -26.01
CA ALA A 38 -9.65 -6.39 -25.05
C ALA A 38 -8.35 -7.20 -25.21
N GLU A 39 -7.95 -7.50 -26.45
CA GLU A 39 -6.73 -8.28 -26.72
C GLU A 39 -5.46 -7.59 -26.17
N ALA A 40 -5.35 -6.28 -26.36
CA ALA A 40 -4.23 -5.50 -25.84
C ALA A 40 -4.21 -5.46 -24.30
N PHE A 41 -5.39 -5.42 -23.68
CA PHE A 41 -5.54 -5.46 -22.23
C PHE A 41 -5.20 -6.82 -21.65
N ASP A 42 -5.76 -7.89 -22.19
CA ASP A 42 -5.54 -9.25 -21.72
C ASP A 42 -4.06 -9.64 -21.85
N ALA A 43 -3.41 -9.24 -22.95
CA ALA A 43 -1.97 -9.45 -23.13
C ALA A 43 -1.12 -8.74 -22.07
N ARG A 44 -1.47 -7.50 -21.67
CA ARG A 44 -0.76 -6.80 -20.60
C ARG A 44 -1.13 -7.32 -19.21
N MET A 45 -2.39 -7.68 -18.99
CA MET A 45 -2.85 -8.25 -17.73
C MET A 45 -2.13 -9.56 -17.42
N ALA A 46 -1.89 -10.40 -18.43
CA ALA A 46 -1.13 -11.64 -18.27
C ALA A 46 0.27 -11.42 -17.66
N THR A 47 0.91 -10.26 -17.92
CA THR A 47 2.23 -9.94 -17.36
C THR A 47 2.20 -9.76 -15.84
N VAL A 48 1.14 -9.13 -15.32
CA VAL A 48 0.96 -8.86 -13.88
C VAL A 48 0.25 -10.00 -13.14
N GLN A 49 -0.14 -11.06 -13.84
CA GLN A 49 -0.64 -12.31 -13.25
C GLN A 49 0.49 -13.32 -12.95
N ALA A 50 1.72 -13.06 -13.38
CA ALA A 50 2.86 -13.93 -13.10
C ALA A 50 3.10 -14.08 -11.58
N PRO A 51 3.65 -15.22 -11.10
CA PRO A 51 3.78 -15.51 -9.66
C PRO A 51 4.46 -14.42 -8.83
N LEU A 52 5.48 -13.75 -9.39
CA LEU A 52 6.15 -12.63 -8.74
C LEU A 52 5.17 -11.49 -8.41
N PHE A 53 4.31 -11.12 -9.37
CA PHE A 53 3.38 -10.01 -9.20
C PHE A 53 2.25 -10.33 -8.21
N ARG A 54 1.87 -11.61 -8.09
CA ARG A 54 0.93 -12.06 -7.04
C ARG A 54 1.47 -11.80 -5.63
N LEU A 55 2.77 -12.00 -5.40
CA LEU A 55 3.42 -11.63 -4.13
C LEU A 55 3.55 -10.12 -3.97
N LEU A 56 3.87 -9.41 -5.06
CA LEU A 56 3.96 -7.95 -5.05
C LEU A 56 2.60 -7.29 -4.77
N GLU A 57 1.48 -7.94 -5.09
CA GLU A 57 0.13 -7.46 -4.76
C GLU A 57 -0.11 -7.39 -3.25
N VAL A 58 0.35 -8.39 -2.50
CA VAL A 58 0.29 -8.38 -1.02
C VAL A 58 1.18 -7.26 -0.44
N ALA A 59 2.37 -7.07 -1.01
CA ALA A 59 3.27 -5.99 -0.62
C ALA A 59 2.68 -4.61 -0.95
N LEU A 60 2.05 -4.48 -2.12
CA LEU A 60 1.36 -3.28 -2.57
C LEU A 60 0.20 -2.93 -1.64
N LEU A 61 -0.66 -3.88 -1.30
CA LEU A 61 -1.76 -3.68 -0.36
C LEU A 61 -1.23 -3.10 0.96
N THR A 62 -0.18 -3.72 1.50
CA THR A 62 0.46 -3.27 2.75
C THR A 62 1.00 -1.84 2.63
N ALA A 63 1.66 -1.51 1.51
CA ALA A 63 2.16 -0.17 1.22
C ALA A 63 1.03 0.88 1.11
N VAL A 64 -0.05 0.57 0.39
CA VAL A 64 -1.22 1.46 0.23
C VAL A 64 -1.88 1.75 1.58
N VAL A 65 -2.17 0.70 2.35
CA VAL A 65 -2.85 0.82 3.65
C VAL A 65 -2.02 1.65 4.62
N TYR A 66 -0.72 1.35 4.74
CA TYR A 66 0.17 2.13 5.59
C TYR A 66 0.25 3.59 5.15
N HIS A 67 0.45 3.84 3.85
CA HIS A 67 0.59 5.20 3.30
C HIS A 67 -0.66 6.04 3.55
N GLY A 68 -1.83 5.48 3.24
CA GLY A 68 -3.11 6.16 3.41
C GLY A 68 -3.40 6.48 4.87
N PHE A 69 -3.25 5.48 5.76
CA PHE A 69 -3.55 5.65 7.18
C PHE A 69 -2.58 6.60 7.88
N ASP A 70 -1.28 6.51 7.61
CA ASP A 70 -0.32 7.45 8.20
C ASP A 70 -0.46 8.87 7.65
N GLY A 71 -0.85 9.01 6.38
CA GLY A 71 -1.24 10.29 5.78
C GLY A 71 -2.43 10.92 6.50
N ILE A 72 -3.52 10.17 6.68
CA ILE A 72 -4.72 10.61 7.39
C ILE A 72 -4.39 11.00 8.85
N ARG A 73 -3.58 10.18 9.53
CA ARG A 73 -3.11 10.48 10.89
C ARG A 73 -2.42 11.85 10.96
N LEU A 74 -1.53 12.14 10.01
CA LEU A 74 -0.89 13.45 9.96
C LEU A 74 -1.88 14.58 9.65
N LEU A 75 -2.80 14.38 8.72
CA LEU A 75 -3.84 15.36 8.44
C LEU A 75 -4.62 15.70 9.72
N ILE A 76 -5.05 14.70 10.49
CA ILE A 76 -5.73 14.90 11.77
C ILE A 76 -4.85 15.70 12.74
N VAL A 77 -3.61 15.26 12.97
CA VAL A 77 -2.70 15.92 13.92
C VAL A 77 -2.47 17.39 13.58
N HIS A 78 -2.27 17.70 12.30
CA HIS A 78 -1.92 19.05 11.86
C HIS A 78 -3.16 19.94 11.70
N TRP A 79 -4.28 19.41 11.21
CA TRP A 79 -5.51 20.16 11.01
C TRP A 79 -6.17 20.54 12.33
N PHE A 80 -6.27 19.60 13.27
CA PHE A 80 -6.87 19.82 14.59
C PHE A 80 -5.88 20.32 15.64
N LYS A 81 -4.60 20.49 15.29
CA LYS A 81 -3.52 20.96 16.19
C LYS A 81 -3.31 20.08 17.45
N VAL A 82 -3.67 18.81 17.38
CA VAL A 82 -3.64 17.82 18.48
C VAL A 82 -2.28 17.12 18.62
N THR A 83 -1.21 17.90 18.77
CA THR A 83 0.16 17.38 18.70
C THR A 83 0.57 16.51 19.89
N GLU A 84 -0.06 16.71 21.03
CA GLU A 84 0.08 15.93 22.26
C GLU A 84 -0.38 14.47 22.08
N TYR A 85 -1.30 14.22 21.16
CA TYR A 85 -1.80 12.88 20.84
C TYR A 85 -1.02 12.16 19.72
N ARG A 86 0.10 12.72 19.24
CA ARG A 86 0.89 12.13 18.13
C ARG A 86 1.28 10.68 18.36
N LYS A 87 1.60 10.32 19.61
CA LYS A 87 2.04 8.95 19.98
C LYS A 87 0.85 7.99 20.06
N SER A 88 -0.26 8.38 20.70
CA SER A 88 -1.46 7.53 20.78
C SER A 88 -2.09 7.31 19.40
N LEU A 89 -2.20 8.37 18.60
CA LEU A 89 -2.70 8.29 17.21
C LEU A 89 -1.78 7.44 16.33
N PHE A 90 -0.46 7.42 16.57
CA PHE A 90 0.44 6.51 15.86
C PHE A 90 0.12 5.04 16.15
N TYR A 91 -0.06 4.67 17.43
CA TYR A 91 -0.40 3.29 17.77
C TYR A 91 -1.81 2.90 17.30
N ALA A 92 -2.80 3.77 17.42
CA ALA A 92 -4.14 3.53 16.91
C ALA A 92 -4.11 3.26 15.40
N MET A 93 -3.41 4.11 14.65
CA MET A 93 -3.20 3.93 13.22
C MET A 93 -2.45 2.62 12.91
N PHE A 94 -1.40 2.31 13.66
CA PHE A 94 -0.59 1.10 13.43
C PHE A 94 -1.38 -0.19 13.66
N VAL A 95 -2.26 -0.22 14.68
CA VAL A 95 -3.18 -1.34 14.90
C VAL A 95 -4.14 -1.48 13.71
N LEU A 96 -4.75 -0.39 13.25
CA LEU A 96 -5.64 -0.41 12.09
C LEU A 96 -4.91 -0.89 10.83
N PHE A 97 -3.68 -0.43 10.62
CA PHE A 97 -2.81 -0.86 9.54
C PHE A 97 -2.61 -2.39 9.58
N ILE A 98 -2.19 -2.95 10.71
CA ILE A 98 -1.98 -4.39 10.86
C ILE A 98 -3.28 -5.17 10.59
N LEU A 99 -4.40 -4.73 11.18
CA LEU A 99 -5.68 -5.41 11.03
C LEU A 99 -6.13 -5.45 9.56
N VAL A 100 -6.12 -4.31 8.87
CA VAL A 100 -6.56 -4.22 7.47
C VAL A 100 -5.61 -4.98 6.56
N SER A 101 -4.29 -4.88 6.78
CA SER A 101 -3.30 -5.62 6.00
C SER A 101 -3.40 -7.13 6.20
N ILE A 102 -3.74 -7.62 7.40
CA ILE A 102 -3.97 -9.06 7.61
C ILE A 102 -5.27 -9.51 6.94
N VAL A 103 -6.38 -8.79 7.18
CA VAL A 103 -7.70 -9.17 6.64
C VAL A 103 -7.69 -9.19 5.11
N GLY A 104 -7.05 -8.20 4.45
CA GLY A 104 -6.94 -8.19 2.99
C GLY A 104 -5.77 -9.03 2.46
N GLY A 105 -4.66 -9.10 3.19
CA GLY A 105 -3.43 -9.74 2.72
C GLY A 105 -3.44 -11.26 2.83
N VAL A 106 -4.11 -11.83 3.85
CA VAL A 106 -4.19 -13.30 4.00
C VAL A 106 -4.92 -13.94 2.80
N PRO A 107 -6.11 -13.49 2.38
CA PRO A 107 -6.76 -14.04 1.19
C PRO A 107 -5.93 -13.90 -0.08
N LEU A 108 -5.28 -12.75 -0.29
CA LEU A 108 -4.40 -12.52 -1.43
C LEU A 108 -3.18 -13.45 -1.41
N LEU A 109 -2.57 -13.66 -0.23
CA LEU A 109 -1.44 -14.55 -0.06
C LEU A 109 -1.83 -16.00 -0.31
N LEU A 110 -2.97 -16.45 0.22
CA LEU A 110 -3.49 -17.80 -0.04
C LEU A 110 -3.74 -18.00 -1.53
N PHE A 111 -4.41 -17.05 -2.20
CA PHE A 111 -4.61 -17.10 -3.65
C PHE A 111 -3.29 -17.13 -4.44
N ALA A 112 -2.29 -16.37 -3.99
CA ALA A 112 -0.96 -16.37 -4.60
C ALA A 112 -0.24 -17.73 -4.46
N LEU A 113 -0.49 -18.47 -3.38
CA LEU A 113 0.12 -19.78 -3.11
C LEU A 113 -0.65 -20.95 -3.70
N GLU A 114 -1.98 -20.86 -3.75
CA GLU A 114 -2.88 -21.91 -4.26
C GLU A 114 -2.99 -21.93 -5.78
N GLY A 115 -2.75 -20.80 -6.45
CA GLY A 115 -2.77 -20.72 -7.91
C GLY A 115 -1.54 -21.40 -8.53
N ASN A 116 -1.58 -22.72 -8.62
CA ASN A 116 -0.89 -23.54 -9.63
C ASN A 116 -1.86 -23.82 -10.78
#